data_AF-A0A0A3I3F9-F1
#
_entry.id   AF-A0A0A3I3F9-F1
#
_cell.length_a   1.000
_cell.length_b   1.000
_cell.length_c   1.000
_cell.angle_alpha   90.00
_cell.angle_beta   90.00
_cell.angle_gamma   90.00
#
_symmetry.space_group_name_H-M   'P 1'
#
loop_
_entity.id
_entity.type
_entity.pdbx_description
1 polymer ?
#
loop_
_entity_poly.entity_id
_entity_poly.type
_entity_poly.pdbx_seq_one_letter_code
_entity_poly.pdbx_strand_id
1 'polypeptide(L)'
;MRKQVGYFAGGFLVILLTIIISYQDGHENGEKRMVAVLGNAVYNVWESYYEIVEDSNREMTIDSISRMNDRLISVKAYSNVVDRTVGEEVLLPIADKLLNIGKVIENNYRENGNLDKEKYKETVEEIEKVNTLLTEIYYIPNSEGKVNLK
;
A
#
# COMPACT_ATOMS: atom_id res chain seq x y z
N MET A 1 16.59 -26.97 11.11
CA MET A 1 15.77 -26.55 9.95
C MET A 1 15.95 -25.05 9.76
N ARG A 2 16.35 -24.59 8.57
CA ARG A 2 16.61 -23.18 8.24
C ARG A 2 15.57 -22.71 7.21
N LYS A 3 15.29 -21.40 7.23
CA LYS A 3 14.57 -20.54 6.24
C LYS A 3 13.06 -20.40 6.51
N GLN A 4 12.43 -19.21 6.47
CA GLN A 4 12.82 -17.90 5.94
C GLN A 4 12.43 -16.76 6.92
N VAL A 5 13.39 -15.89 7.22
CA VAL A 5 13.17 -14.55 7.78
C VAL A 5 13.92 -13.61 6.84
N GLY A 6 13.27 -12.54 6.40
CA GLY A 6 13.73 -11.69 5.28
C GLY A 6 12.77 -11.89 4.13
N TYR A 7 12.00 -10.90 3.71
CA TYR A 7 12.51 -9.77 2.93
C TYR A 7 11.84 -8.41 3.21
N PHE A 8 10.83 -8.33 4.09
CA PHE A 8 10.04 -7.10 4.24
C PHE A 8 10.77 -5.91 4.91
N ALA A 9 11.69 -6.17 5.85
CA ALA A 9 12.46 -5.10 6.48
C ALA A 9 13.56 -4.50 5.57
N GLY A 10 14.02 -5.26 4.57
CA GLY A 10 15.10 -4.83 3.67
C GLY A 10 14.66 -3.74 2.70
N GLY A 11 13.45 -3.85 2.14
CA GLY A 11 12.92 -2.87 1.18
C GLY A 11 12.73 -1.49 1.79
N PHE A 12 12.12 -1.41 2.98
CA PHE A 12 11.89 -0.15 3.69
C PHE A 12 13.20 0.59 4.03
N LEU A 13 14.23 -0.16 4.43
CA LEU A 13 15.54 0.39 4.79
C LEU A 13 16.29 0.92 3.56
N VAL A 14 16.16 0.24 2.41
CA VAL A 14 16.71 0.72 1.12
C VAL A 14 15.99 1.99 0.65
N ILE A 15 14.67 2.07 0.79
CA ILE A 15 13.91 3.27 0.41
C ILE A 15 14.33 4.47 1.26
N LEU A 16 14.44 4.30 2.59
CA LEU A 16 14.91 5.36 3.50
C LEU A 16 16.33 5.83 3.16
N LEU A 17 17.24 4.89 2.87
CA LEU A 17 18.61 5.24 2.48
C LEU A 17 18.66 6.02 1.16
N THR A 18 17.82 5.67 0.19
CA THR A 18 17.74 6.38 -1.09
C THR A 18 17.28 7.84 -0.90
N ILE A 19 16.31 8.08 -0.01
CA ILE A 19 15.83 9.43 0.31
C ILE A 19 16.94 10.27 0.95
N ILE A 20 17.67 9.70 1.92
CA ILE A 20 18.77 10.38 2.63
C ILE A 20 19.91 10.75 1.65
N ILE A 21 20.31 9.81 0.79
CA ILE A 21 21.38 10.03 -0.21
C ILE A 21 20.96 11.08 -1.24
N SER A 22 19.68 11.10 -1.63
CA SER A 22 19.17 12.08 -2.61
C SER A 22 19.15 13.51 -2.08
N TYR A 23 19.11 13.69 -0.75
CA TYR A 23 19.22 15.01 -0.12
C TYR A 23 20.66 15.55 -0.12
N GLN A 24 21.67 14.69 -0.32
CA GLN A 24 23.09 15.06 -0.35
C GLN A 24 23.63 15.30 -1.77
N ASP A 25 23.03 14.70 -2.80
CA ASP A 25 23.34 14.97 -4.21
C ASP A 25 22.61 16.25 -4.67
N GLY A 26 23.28 17.09 -5.47
CA GLY A 26 22.75 18.39 -5.91
C GLY A 26 21.30 18.36 -6.47
N HIS A 27 20.61 19.50 -6.31
CA HIS A 27 19.16 19.68 -6.49
C HIS A 27 18.52 18.92 -7.66
N GLU A 28 19.10 18.95 -8.87
CA GLU A 28 18.48 18.37 -10.07
C GLU A 28 18.44 16.83 -10.06
N ASN A 29 19.48 16.18 -9.51
CA ASN A 29 19.52 14.72 -9.39
C ASN A 29 18.71 14.24 -8.20
N GLY A 30 18.65 15.03 -7.13
CA GLY A 30 17.78 14.78 -5.97
C GLY A 30 16.30 14.77 -6.36
N GLU A 31 15.85 15.75 -7.14
CA GLU A 31 14.46 15.86 -7.59
C GLU A 31 14.03 14.68 -8.48
N LYS A 32 14.85 14.30 -9.48
CA LYS A 32 14.55 13.14 -10.34
C LYS A 32 14.46 11.84 -9.56
N ARG A 33 15.34 11.62 -8.59
CA ARG A 33 15.30 10.44 -7.71
C ARG A 33 14.07 10.45 -6.81
N MET A 34 13.70 11.61 -6.27
CA MET A 34 12.51 11.75 -5.43
C MET A 34 11.23 11.48 -6.21
N VAL A 35 11.12 11.96 -7.45
CA VAL A 35 10.00 11.63 -8.36
C VAL A 35 9.93 10.13 -8.65
N ALA A 36 11.08 9.47 -8.87
CA ALA A 36 11.12 8.02 -9.09
C ALA A 36 10.71 7.23 -7.83
N VAL A 37 11.16 7.65 -6.64
CA VAL A 37 10.74 7.05 -5.36
C VAL A 37 9.25 7.24 -5.14
N LEU A 38 8.73 8.43 -5.39
CA LEU A 38 7.30 8.74 -5.27
C LEU A 38 6.48 7.90 -6.24
N GLY A 39 6.89 7.81 -7.51
CA GLY A 39 6.19 7.01 -8.49
C GLY A 39 6.24 5.52 -8.22
N ASN A 40 7.36 5.01 -7.70
CA ASN A 40 7.40 3.63 -7.23
C ASN A 40 6.46 3.42 -6.04
N ALA A 41 6.42 4.34 -5.07
CA ALA A 41 5.54 4.23 -3.91
C ALA A 41 4.06 4.27 -4.32
N VAL A 42 3.65 5.21 -5.18
CA VAL A 42 2.30 5.31 -5.71
C VAL A 42 1.91 4.05 -6.48
N TYR A 43 2.80 3.53 -7.34
CA TYR A 43 2.57 2.27 -8.06
C TYR A 43 2.31 1.10 -7.11
N ASN A 44 3.13 0.93 -6.07
CA ASN A 44 2.96 -0.17 -5.12
C ASN A 44 1.67 -0.06 -4.29
N VAL A 45 1.25 1.17 -3.93
CA VAL A 45 -0.05 1.39 -3.27
C VAL A 45 -1.19 0.98 -4.21
N TRP A 46 -1.16 1.47 -5.45
CA TRP A 46 -2.17 1.17 -6.46
C TRP A 46 -2.25 -0.33 -6.77
N GLU A 47 -1.12 -0.97 -7.05
CA GLU A 47 -1.03 -2.40 -7.37
C GLU A 47 -1.56 -3.25 -6.21
N SER A 48 -1.15 -2.94 -4.98
CA SER A 48 -1.62 -3.67 -3.80
C SER A 48 -3.14 -3.56 -3.61
N TYR A 49 -3.71 -2.37 -3.81
CA TYR A 49 -5.17 -2.20 -3.75
C TYR A 49 -5.88 -2.90 -4.91
N TYR A 50 -5.35 -2.80 -6.12
CA TYR A 50 -5.87 -3.50 -7.29
C TYR A 50 -5.92 -5.02 -7.05
N GLU A 51 -4.84 -5.61 -6.55
CA GLU A 51 -4.79 -7.04 -6.28
C GLU A 51 -5.77 -7.47 -5.17
N ILE A 52 -6.03 -6.61 -4.16
CA ILE A 52 -7.08 -6.89 -3.15
C ILE A 52 -8.45 -6.95 -3.81
N VAL A 53 -8.78 -5.98 -4.67
CA VAL A 53 -10.05 -5.97 -5.41
C VAL A 53 -10.15 -7.17 -6.34
N GLU A 54 -9.08 -7.52 -7.05
CA GLU A 54 -9.06 -8.68 -7.94
C GLU A 54 -9.31 -9.98 -7.17
N ASP A 55 -8.61 -10.20 -6.05
CA ASP A 55 -8.79 -11.38 -5.21
C ASP A 55 -10.16 -11.44 -4.55
N SER A 56 -10.83 -10.30 -4.35
CA SER A 56 -12.17 -10.25 -3.76
C SER A 56 -13.26 -10.91 -4.64
N ASN A 57 -12.99 -11.06 -5.95
CA ASN A 57 -13.87 -11.75 -6.88
C ASN A 57 -13.86 -13.28 -6.71
N ARG A 58 -12.92 -13.80 -5.91
CA ARG A 58 -12.78 -15.22 -5.58
C ARG A 58 -13.56 -15.54 -4.31
N GLU A 59 -13.66 -16.82 -3.97
CA GLU A 59 -14.30 -17.24 -2.73
C GLU A 59 -13.58 -16.64 -1.50
N MET A 60 -14.36 -16.01 -0.62
CA MET A 60 -13.86 -15.43 0.62
C MET A 60 -13.46 -16.54 1.59
N THR A 61 -12.18 -16.55 1.97
CA THR A 61 -11.57 -17.51 2.89
C THR A 61 -10.73 -16.77 3.93
N ILE A 62 -10.32 -17.46 5.00
CA ILE A 62 -9.36 -16.87 5.95
C ILE A 62 -8.02 -16.52 5.27
N ASP A 63 -7.62 -17.30 4.27
CA ASP A 63 -6.41 -17.05 3.50
C ASP A 63 -6.55 -15.77 2.65
N SER A 64 -7.74 -15.48 2.10
CA SER A 64 -7.96 -14.22 1.36
C SER A 64 -7.88 -12.99 2.27
N ILE A 65 -8.39 -13.08 3.50
CA ILE A 65 -8.28 -12.01 4.50
C ILE A 65 -6.83 -11.81 4.93
N SER A 66 -6.09 -12.90 5.15
CA SER A 66 -4.67 -12.83 5.52
C SER A 66 -3.85 -12.14 4.42
N ARG A 67 -4.08 -12.52 3.15
CA ARG A 67 -3.45 -11.84 1.99
C ARG A 67 -3.82 -10.37 1.88
N MET A 68 -5.09 -10.03 2.12
CA MET A 68 -5.53 -8.64 2.17
C MET A 68 -4.77 -7.86 3.25
N ASN A 69 -4.63 -8.40 4.46
CA ASN A 69 -3.89 -7.76 5.55
C ASN A 69 -2.41 -7.58 5.21
N ASP A 70 -1.76 -8.58 4.62
CA ASP A 70 -0.36 -8.48 4.17
C ASP A 70 -0.17 -7.39 3.13
N ARG A 71 -1.09 -7.26 2.17
CA ARG A 71 -1.07 -6.17 1.18
C ARG A 71 -1.33 -4.82 1.83
N LEU A 72 -2.27 -4.72 2.76
CA LEU A 72 -2.54 -3.47 3.50
C LEU A 72 -1.35 -3.01 4.36
N ILE A 73 -0.50 -3.93 4.84
CA ILE A 73 0.77 -3.58 5.49
C ILE A 73 1.72 -2.92 4.49
N SER A 74 1.84 -3.47 3.28
CA SER A 74 2.65 -2.88 2.21
C SER A 74 2.11 -1.51 1.78
N VAL A 75 0.79 -1.40 1.56
CA VAL A 75 0.10 -0.13 1.29
C VAL A 75 0.48 0.90 2.35
N LYS A 76 0.32 0.59 3.64
CA LYS A 76 0.67 1.50 4.73
C LYS A 76 2.11 2.01 4.63
N ALA A 77 3.06 1.11 4.37
CA ALA A 77 4.47 1.48 4.27
C ALA A 77 4.73 2.45 3.10
N TYR A 78 4.17 2.18 1.92
CA TYR A 78 4.33 3.05 0.76
C TYR A 78 3.52 4.33 0.85
N SER A 79 2.32 4.31 1.44
CA SER A 79 1.52 5.50 1.73
C SER A 79 2.30 6.47 2.62
N ASN A 80 3.02 5.97 3.63
CA ASN A 80 3.90 6.82 4.44
C ASN A 80 5.06 7.44 3.62
N VAL A 81 5.54 6.78 2.57
CA VAL A 81 6.54 7.36 1.65
C VAL A 81 5.88 8.45 0.80
N VAL A 82 4.70 8.20 0.24
CA VAL A 82 3.94 9.17 -0.55
C VAL A 82 3.65 10.42 0.27
N ASP A 83 3.00 10.25 1.43
CA ASP A 83 2.58 11.35 2.30
C ASP A 83 3.76 12.22 2.74
N ARG A 84 4.88 11.60 3.13
CA ARG A 84 6.11 12.34 3.49
C ARG A 84 6.76 13.07 2.32
N THR A 85 6.65 12.53 1.12
CA THR A 85 7.26 13.12 -0.08
C THR A 85 6.43 14.28 -0.61
N VAL A 86 5.10 14.17 -0.56
CA VAL A 86 4.15 15.22 -0.98
C VAL A 86 3.97 16.28 0.12
N GLY A 87 4.20 15.92 1.39
CA GLY A 87 4.01 16.80 2.54
C GLY A 87 2.58 16.84 3.07
N GLU A 88 1.74 15.87 2.70
CA GLU A 88 0.32 15.78 3.03
C GLU A 88 -0.01 14.41 3.63
N GLU A 89 -0.66 14.36 4.80
CA GLU A 89 -0.99 13.11 5.50
C GLU A 89 -2.39 12.61 5.11
N VAL A 90 -2.50 11.95 3.95
CA VAL A 90 -3.79 11.48 3.42
C VAL A 90 -3.83 9.96 3.27
N LEU A 91 -2.86 9.35 2.60
CA LEU A 91 -2.92 7.93 2.28
C LEU A 91 -2.61 7.06 3.49
N LEU A 92 -1.68 7.47 4.35
CA LEU A 92 -1.29 6.71 5.52
C LEU A 92 -2.46 6.53 6.51
N PRO A 93 -3.21 7.57 6.92
CA PRO A 93 -4.38 7.40 7.77
C PRO A 93 -5.44 6.46 7.19
N ILE A 94 -5.66 6.53 5.87
CA ILE A 94 -6.61 5.64 5.17
C ILE A 94 -6.13 4.19 5.23
N ALA A 95 -4.87 3.95 4.87
CA ALA A 95 -4.25 2.63 4.91
C ALA A 95 -4.29 2.03 6.32
N ASP A 96 -4.03 2.84 7.35
CA ASP A 96 -4.09 2.40 8.74
C ASP A 96 -5.51 2.01 9.17
N LYS A 97 -6.51 2.79 8.78
CA LYS A 97 -7.92 2.46 9.06
C LYS A 97 -8.32 1.15 8.39
N LEU A 98 -8.00 0.96 7.12
CA LEU A 98 -8.31 -0.26 6.37
C LEU A 98 -7.60 -1.48 6.96
N LEU A 99 -6.32 -1.36 7.30
CA LEU A 99 -5.57 -2.43 7.96
C LEU A 99 -6.16 -2.81 9.32
N ASN A 100 -6.58 -1.82 10.11
CA ASN A 100 -7.23 -2.08 11.40
C ASN A 100 -8.56 -2.83 11.21
N ILE A 101 -9.36 -2.46 10.22
CA ILE A 101 -10.59 -3.18 9.88
C ILE A 101 -10.28 -4.63 9.48
N GLY A 102 -9.31 -4.84 8.58
CA GLY A 102 -8.91 -6.16 8.14
C GLY A 102 -8.40 -7.06 9.27
N LYS A 103 -7.63 -6.51 10.21
CA LYS A 103 -7.20 -7.21 11.43
C LYS A 103 -8.37 -7.59 12.33
N VAL A 104 -9.37 -6.71 12.45
CA VAL A 104 -10.59 -7.02 13.22
C VAL A 104 -11.34 -8.19 12.58
N ILE A 105 -11.49 -8.21 11.26
CA ILE A 105 -12.13 -9.33 10.54
C ILE A 105 -11.37 -10.63 10.80
N GLU A 106 -10.05 -10.61 10.68
CA GLU A 106 -9.20 -11.79 10.89
C GLU A 106 -9.28 -12.30 12.33
N ASN A 107 -9.20 -11.40 13.32
CA ASN A 107 -9.28 -11.75 14.73
C ASN A 107 -10.67 -12.31 15.09
N ASN A 108 -11.74 -11.70 14.59
CA ASN A 108 -13.10 -12.19 14.81
C ASN A 108 -13.27 -13.63 14.30
N TYR A 109 -12.66 -13.97 13.17
CA TYR A 109 -12.65 -15.34 12.66
C TYR A 109 -11.84 -16.28 13.55
N ARG A 110 -10.64 -15.87 13.99
CA ARG A 110 -9.79 -16.69 14.87
C ARG A 110 -10.48 -16.98 16.21
N GLU A 111 -11.26 -16.04 16.72
CA GLU A 111 -11.97 -16.17 18.00
C GLU A 111 -13.28 -16.94 17.88
N ASN A 112 -14.07 -16.69 16.83
CA ASN A 112 -15.46 -17.15 16.75
C ASN A 112 -15.73 -18.13 15.60
N GLY A 113 -14.73 -18.42 14.75
CA GLY A 113 -14.86 -19.27 13.56
C GLY A 113 -15.71 -18.68 12.42
N ASN A 114 -16.23 -17.47 12.60
CA ASN A 114 -17.17 -16.83 11.68
C ASN A 114 -16.49 -15.71 10.89
N LEU A 115 -16.63 -15.77 9.57
CA LEU A 115 -16.16 -14.74 8.65
C LEU A 115 -17.18 -13.61 8.58
N ASP A 116 -16.76 -12.39 8.89
CA ASP A 116 -17.57 -11.18 8.76
C ASP A 116 -17.60 -10.73 7.29
N LYS A 117 -18.48 -11.37 6.51
CA LYS A 117 -18.57 -11.19 5.05
C LYS A 117 -19.00 -9.78 4.65
N GLU A 118 -19.90 -9.19 5.43
CA GLU A 118 -20.40 -7.84 5.17
C GLU A 118 -19.29 -6.82 5.34
N LYS A 119 -18.58 -6.85 6.47
CA LYS A 119 -17.46 -5.95 6.75
C LYS A 119 -16.30 -6.13 5.77
N TYR A 120 -16.02 -7.36 5.36
CA TYR A 120 -15.02 -7.63 4.31
C TYR A 120 -15.42 -6.97 2.99
N LYS A 121 -16.66 -7.15 2.55
CA LYS A 121 -17.16 -6.56 1.30
C LYS A 121 -17.11 -5.04 1.35
N GLU A 122 -17.58 -4.42 2.44
CA GLU A 122 -17.49 -2.96 2.64
C GLU A 122 -16.03 -2.47 2.57
N THR A 123 -15.10 -3.22 3.18
CA THR A 123 -13.67 -2.88 3.15
C THR A 123 -13.12 -2.90 1.73
N VAL A 124 -13.48 -3.91 0.94
CA VAL A 124 -13.07 -4.01 -0.47
C VAL A 124 -13.67 -2.88 -1.31
N GLU A 125 -14.94 -2.53 -1.11
CA GLU A 125 -15.58 -1.42 -1.83
C GLU A 125 -14.91 -0.08 -1.51
N GLU A 126 -14.52 0.15 -0.25
CA GLU A 126 -13.74 1.33 0.13
C GLU A 126 -12.35 1.33 -0.50
N ILE A 127 -11.69 0.17 -0.55
CA ILE A 127 -10.40 0.01 -1.24
C ILE A 127 -10.53 0.34 -2.74
N GLU A 128 -11.59 -0.12 -3.40
CA GLU A 128 -11.85 0.16 -4.80
C GLU A 128 -11.99 1.67 -5.06
N LYS A 129 -12.78 2.37 -4.22
CA LYS A 129 -12.93 3.84 -4.30
C LYS A 129 -11.59 4.56 -4.14
N VAL A 130 -10.79 4.17 -3.14
CA VAL A 130 -9.45 4.74 -2.93
C VAL A 130 -8.55 4.48 -4.13
N ASN A 131 -8.61 3.28 -4.70
CA ASN A 131 -7.81 2.92 -5.86
C ASN A 131 -8.16 3.75 -7.10
N THR A 132 -9.46 4.01 -7.34
CA THR A 132 -9.90 4.94 -8.39
C THR A 132 -9.33 6.34 -8.18
N LEU A 133 -9.44 6.89 -6.97
CA LEU A 133 -8.92 8.22 -6.66
C LEU A 133 -7.40 8.33 -6.82
N LEU A 134 -6.65 7.27 -6.51
CA LEU A 134 -5.21 7.21 -6.76
C LEU A 134 -4.88 7.37 -8.25
N THR A 135 -5.65 6.75 -9.14
CA THR A 135 -5.47 6.90 -10.60
C THR A 135 -5.86 8.28 -11.13
N GLU A 136 -6.77 8.98 -10.45
CA GLU A 136 -7.15 10.35 -10.84
C GLU A 136 -6.13 11.40 -10.38
N ILE A 137 -5.57 11.21 -9.18
CA ILE A 137 -4.75 12.21 -8.51
C ILE A 137 -3.27 11.99 -8.78
N TYR A 138 -2.77 10.77 -8.58
CA TYR A 138 -1.32 10.51 -8.47
C TYR A 138 -0.77 9.61 -9.58
N TYR A 139 -1.53 8.63 -10.07
CA TYR A 139 -1.00 7.60 -10.97
C TYR A 139 -1.35 7.85 -12.43
N ILE A 140 -0.35 7.79 -13.31
CA ILE A 140 -0.57 7.86 -14.77
C ILE A 140 -0.57 6.41 -15.30
N PRO A 141 -1.66 5.90 -15.91
CA PRO A 141 -1.69 4.55 -16.45
C PRO A 141 -0.59 4.30 -17.50
N ASN A 142 -0.03 3.08 -17.50
CA ASN A 142 1.00 2.63 -18.45
C ASN A 142 2.29 3.48 -18.46
N SER A 143 2.61 4.11 -17.33
CA SER A 143 3.73 5.05 -17.26
C SER A 143 4.83 4.66 -16.26
N GLU A 144 4.79 3.43 -15.74
CA GLU A 144 5.70 2.81 -14.75
C GLU A 144 6.59 3.80 -13.99
N GLY A 145 6.15 4.18 -12.79
CA GLY A 145 6.93 5.05 -11.91
C GLY A 145 6.85 6.54 -12.23
N LYS A 146 5.99 6.98 -13.16
CA LYS A 146 5.63 8.39 -13.30
C LYS A 146 4.39 8.71 -12.48
N VAL A 147 4.43 9.87 -11.82
CA VAL A 147 3.33 10.41 -11.03
C VAL A 147 2.81 11.70 -11.65
N ASN A 148 1.50 11.88 -11.52
CA ASN A 148 0.85 13.14 -11.79
C ASN A 148 1.00 14.02 -10.54
N LEU A 149 1.92 14.98 -10.60
CA LEU A 149 2.03 16.04 -9.61
C LEU A 149 1.37 17.26 -10.22
N LYS A 150 0.06 17.40 -9.99
CA LYS A 150 -0.66 18.64 -10.32
C LYS A 150 -0.30 19.74 -9.33
#